data_AF-R5M952-F1
#
_entry.id   AF-R5M952-F1
#
_cell.length_a   1.000
_cell.length_b   1.000
_cell.length_c   1.000
_cell.angle_alpha   90.00
_cell.angle_beta   90.00
_cell.angle_gamma   90.00
#
_symmetry.space_group_name_H-M   'P 1'
#
loop_
_entity.id
_entity.type
_entity.pdbx_description
1 polymer ?
#
loop_
_entity_poly.entity_id
_entity_poly.type
_entity_poly.pdbx_seq_one_letter_code
_entity_poly.pdbx_strand_id
1 'polypeptide(L)'
;MESKIIIKKQIIIWGIVLTSAILLIIGFFLIFKINEPKISYEYYINDIKSDILGTNLVRYDCNKDITILYDKDVKAISHSKLDSDTKCNLYFEDSLGNYIFNYAYAKDDDTIYNEMDNVIGYTGENPNNYVYFNCDDYSNKDTCEVWRILEVVKITNEETDKYRLKLIRNDALMLGDITKFIWANKGTNEGFSTANIGTLLNNGYYNALSDYEYASDTTGLKLDFSKIGLKNDKTRNMLSTGNFKMISEHYKNGSADGWYKNETFGINIDVLVGLPTISDYVLTKMDTCKNVAISNFKTCSEKSYLDKNEGIWLLNYDTTNNGTYPFHLENGSISSLSPTFKYLIYPTLYLKSDVIYKGGNGTLDNPYLLNY
;
A
#
# COMPACT_ATOMS: atom_id res chain seq x y z
N MET A 1 14.41 9.18 91.59
CA MET A 1 14.08 8.19 90.53
C MET A 1 12.88 8.61 89.66
N GLU A 2 12.20 9.72 89.99
CA GLU A 2 10.94 10.14 89.33
C GLU A 2 11.10 10.99 88.05
N SER A 3 12.19 11.75 87.88
CA SER A 3 12.33 12.64 86.70
C SER A 3 12.57 11.91 85.38
N LYS A 4 13.20 10.73 85.39
CA LYS A 4 13.43 9.92 84.18
C LYS A 4 12.16 9.26 83.62
N ILE A 5 11.12 9.09 84.45
CA ILE A 5 9.86 8.45 84.04
C ILE A 5 8.94 9.46 83.33
N ILE A 6 8.94 10.73 83.75
CA ILE A 6 8.13 11.80 83.16
C ILE A 6 8.63 12.14 81.74
N ILE A 7 9.95 12.22 81.54
CA ILE A 7 10.56 12.49 80.23
C ILE A 7 10.25 11.36 79.23
N LYS A 8 10.30 10.09 79.67
CA LYS A 8 9.92 8.95 78.83
C LYS A 8 8.46 8.99 78.39
N LYS A 9 7.53 9.37 79.29
CA LYS A 9 6.10 9.52 78.95
C LYS A 9 5.87 10.66 77.95
N GLN A 10 6.52 11.80 78.12
CA GLN A 10 6.40 12.91 77.17
C GLN A 10 6.94 12.54 75.78
N ILE A 11 8.10 11.89 75.68
CA ILE A 11 8.67 11.46 74.38
C ILE A 11 7.75 10.48 73.65
N ILE A 12 7.11 9.55 74.37
CA ILE A 12 6.15 8.60 73.79
C ILE A 12 4.90 9.33 73.28
N ILE A 13 4.36 10.30 74.04
CA ILE A 13 3.18 11.08 73.63
C ILE A 13 3.50 11.93 72.39
N TRP A 14 4.65 12.62 72.35
CA TRP A 14 5.08 13.39 71.18
C TRP A 14 5.35 12.50 69.95
N GLY A 15 5.89 11.29 70.14
CA GLY A 15 6.07 10.31 69.06
C GLY A 15 4.75 9.80 68.47
N ILE A 16 3.72 9.61 69.30
CA ILE A 16 2.37 9.20 68.85
C ILE A 16 1.68 10.36 68.11
N VAL A 17 1.81 11.60 68.58
CA VAL A 17 1.25 12.79 67.91
C VAL A 17 1.92 13.02 66.55
N LEU A 18 3.24 12.83 66.45
CA LEU A 18 3.97 13.01 65.19
C LEU A 18 3.60 11.94 64.15
N THR A 19 3.47 10.68 64.58
CA THR A 19 3.07 9.57 63.69
C THR A 19 1.62 9.68 63.23
N SER A 20 0.70 10.13 64.08
CA SER A 20 -0.69 10.39 63.70
C SER A 20 -0.84 11.62 62.79
N ALA A 21 -0.04 12.67 62.97
CA ALA A 21 0.01 13.81 62.04
C ALA A 21 0.55 13.40 60.65
N ILE A 22 1.59 12.57 60.59
CA ILE A 22 2.14 12.05 59.33
C ILE A 22 1.14 11.13 58.62
N LEU A 23 0.44 10.27 59.35
CA LEU A 23 -0.62 9.41 58.80
C LEU A 23 -1.82 10.22 58.28
N LEU A 24 -2.19 11.32 58.94
CA LEU A 24 -3.20 12.25 58.44
C LEU A 24 -2.74 12.96 57.17
N ILE A 25 -1.48 13.39 57.07
CA ILE A 25 -0.92 14.02 55.86
C ILE A 25 -0.82 13.01 54.70
N ILE A 26 -0.38 11.78 54.96
CA ILE A 26 -0.33 10.70 53.95
C ILE A 26 -1.75 10.29 53.53
N GLY A 27 -2.68 10.21 54.49
CA GLY A 27 -4.10 9.99 54.22
C GLY A 27 -4.71 11.12 53.40
N PHE A 28 -4.36 12.37 53.69
CA PHE A 28 -4.78 13.55 52.92
C PHE A 28 -4.18 13.53 51.51
N PHE A 29 -2.92 13.13 51.34
CA PHE A 29 -2.29 12.95 50.01
C PHE A 29 -2.88 11.76 49.23
N LEU A 30 -3.33 10.71 49.90
CA LEU A 30 -4.05 9.59 49.28
C LEU A 30 -5.50 9.96 48.91
N ILE A 31 -6.14 10.84 49.68
CA ILE A 31 -7.48 11.40 49.39
C ILE A 31 -7.42 12.47 48.29
N PHE A 32 -6.32 13.22 48.18
CA PHE A 32 -6.03 14.19 47.11
C PHE A 32 -5.17 13.60 45.98
N LYS A 33 -5.30 12.30 45.71
CA LYS A 33 -5.05 11.80 44.36
C LYS A 33 -6.22 12.31 43.50
N ILE A 34 -6.15 13.58 43.09
CA ILE A 34 -7.05 14.14 42.09
C ILE A 34 -6.85 13.26 40.86
N ASN A 35 -7.77 12.33 40.62
CA ASN A 35 -7.79 11.59 39.38
C ASN A 35 -8.03 12.65 38.31
N GLU A 36 -6.98 12.99 37.55
CA GLU A 36 -7.15 13.83 36.38
C GLU A 36 -8.21 13.18 35.49
N PRO A 37 -9.23 13.93 35.07
CA PRO A 37 -10.29 13.40 34.24
C PRO A 37 -9.70 12.80 32.97
N LYS A 38 -10.06 11.56 32.70
CA LYS A 38 -9.51 10.82 31.56
C LYS A 38 -10.35 11.06 30.33
N ILE A 39 -9.70 11.28 29.19
CA ILE A 39 -10.34 11.22 27.88
C ILE A 39 -10.00 9.89 27.22
N SER A 40 -10.99 9.31 26.56
CA SER A 40 -10.82 8.11 25.73
C SER A 40 -11.44 8.35 24.36
N TYR A 41 -10.74 7.89 23.34
CA TYR A 41 -11.13 8.06 21.95
C TYR A 41 -11.43 6.71 21.31
N GLU A 42 -12.49 6.66 20.53
CA GLU A 42 -12.69 5.64 19.50
C GLU A 42 -12.62 6.28 18.13
N TYR A 43 -11.98 5.61 17.17
CA TYR A 43 -11.79 6.13 15.82
C TYR A 43 -12.62 5.35 14.81
N TYR A 44 -13.15 6.07 13.83
CA TYR A 44 -13.91 5.53 12.73
C TYR A 44 -13.39 6.15 11.44
N ILE A 45 -13.03 5.35 10.44
CA ILE A 45 -12.60 5.82 9.12
C ILE A 45 -13.65 5.37 8.11
N ASN A 46 -14.26 6.31 7.39
CA ASN A 46 -15.40 6.08 6.49
C ASN A 46 -16.53 5.27 7.18
N ASP A 47 -16.82 5.63 8.43
CA ASP A 47 -17.79 5.01 9.34
C ASP A 47 -17.47 3.56 9.77
N ILE A 48 -16.23 3.11 9.56
CA ILE A 48 -15.76 1.78 9.98
C ILE A 48 -14.83 1.95 11.18
N LYS A 49 -15.08 1.21 12.25
CA LYS A 49 -14.24 1.24 13.45
C LYS A 49 -12.78 0.93 13.08
N SER A 50 -11.88 1.76 13.56
CA SER A 50 -10.45 1.73 13.22
C SER A 50 -9.60 1.74 14.49
N ASP A 51 -8.51 0.98 14.47
CA ASP A 51 -7.50 0.97 15.53
C ASP A 51 -6.41 2.04 15.31
N ILE A 52 -6.48 2.76 14.18
CA ILE A 52 -5.57 3.84 13.82
C ILE A 52 -6.36 5.13 13.60
N LEU A 53 -5.66 6.26 13.75
CA LEU A 53 -6.19 7.58 13.47
C LEU A 53 -6.27 7.82 11.95
N GLY A 54 -7.37 8.41 11.48
CA GLY A 54 -7.52 8.81 10.08
C GLY A 54 -6.89 10.18 9.78
N THR A 55 -6.94 10.62 8.53
CA THR A 55 -6.31 11.87 8.06
C THR A 55 -7.28 13.07 8.06
N ASN A 56 -8.55 12.88 7.73
CA ASN A 56 -9.48 14.00 7.60
C ASN A 56 -10.64 13.89 8.61
N LEU A 57 -10.51 14.54 9.77
CA LEU A 57 -11.56 14.55 10.80
C LEU A 57 -12.78 15.33 10.29
N VAL A 58 -13.90 14.64 10.09
CA VAL A 58 -15.14 15.25 9.58
C VAL A 58 -16.10 15.61 10.70
N ARG A 59 -16.17 14.76 11.73
CA ARG A 59 -17.04 14.99 12.90
C ARG A 59 -16.54 14.22 14.12
N TYR A 60 -17.06 14.59 15.28
CA TYR A 60 -16.85 13.85 16.52
C TYR A 60 -18.10 13.93 17.40
N ASP A 61 -18.33 12.87 18.18
CA ASP A 61 -19.41 12.77 19.14
C ASP A 61 -18.84 12.49 20.53
N CYS A 62 -18.99 13.43 21.46
CA CYS A 62 -18.53 13.27 22.84
C CYS A 62 -19.72 13.18 23.80
N ASN A 63 -19.56 12.42 24.89
CA ASN A 63 -20.56 12.35 25.96
C ASN A 63 -20.63 13.65 26.83
N LYS A 64 -19.81 14.64 26.49
CA LYS A 64 -19.67 15.94 27.15
C LYS A 64 -19.47 17.01 26.08
N ASP A 65 -19.80 18.25 26.44
CA ASP A 65 -19.61 19.41 25.56
C ASP A 65 -18.14 19.84 25.57
N ILE A 66 -17.39 19.36 24.57
CA ILE A 66 -15.94 19.53 24.43
C ILE A 66 -15.65 19.87 22.99
N THR A 67 -14.75 20.83 22.77
CA THR A 67 -14.21 21.09 21.44
C THR A 67 -13.01 20.17 21.19
N ILE A 68 -13.06 19.42 20.10
CA ILE A 68 -11.91 18.65 19.58
C ILE A 68 -11.27 19.43 18.43
N LEU A 69 -9.95 19.52 18.46
CA LEU A 69 -9.11 20.00 17.38
C LEU A 69 -8.16 18.88 16.97
N TYR A 70 -8.08 18.62 15.67
CA TYR A 70 -7.19 17.60 15.11
C TYR A 70 -6.17 18.24 14.19
N ASP A 71 -4.89 18.03 14.52
CA ASP A 71 -3.77 18.40 13.67
C ASP A 71 -3.36 17.16 12.87
N LYS A 72 -3.67 17.17 11.57
CA LYS A 72 -3.39 16.06 10.66
C LYS A 72 -1.91 15.87 10.38
N ASP A 73 -1.10 16.93 10.44
CA ASP A 73 0.30 16.89 10.03
C ASP A 73 1.15 16.18 11.08
N VAL A 74 0.83 16.41 12.35
CA VAL A 74 1.46 15.71 13.49
C VAL A 74 0.58 14.61 14.10
N LYS A 75 -0.57 14.32 13.49
CA LYS A 75 -1.56 13.33 13.94
C LYS A 75 -1.93 13.48 15.42
N ALA A 76 -2.07 14.73 15.88
CA ALA A 76 -2.32 15.05 17.28
C ALA A 76 -3.75 15.52 17.51
N ILE A 77 -4.37 15.00 18.56
CA ILE A 77 -5.67 15.47 19.05
C ILE A 77 -5.42 16.43 20.21
N SER A 78 -6.05 17.60 20.15
CA SER A 78 -6.15 18.53 21.27
C SER A 78 -7.61 18.81 21.60
N HIS A 79 -7.87 19.19 22.84
CA HIS A 79 -9.22 19.35 23.35
C HIS A 79 -9.31 20.47 24.38
N SER A 80 -10.52 20.98 24.61
CA SER A 80 -10.79 21.91 25.71
C SER A 80 -10.60 21.24 27.09
N LYS A 81 -10.51 22.05 28.15
CA LYS A 81 -10.30 21.58 29.54
C LYS A 81 -11.41 20.61 29.97
N LEU A 82 -11.02 19.58 30.73
CA LEU A 82 -11.89 18.52 31.25
C LEU A 82 -12.04 18.65 32.77
N ASP A 83 -13.26 18.44 33.27
CA ASP A 83 -13.58 18.38 34.70
C ASP A 83 -14.11 16.98 35.13
N SER A 84 -14.32 16.07 34.18
CA SER A 84 -14.77 14.68 34.42
C SER A 84 -14.37 13.74 33.27
N ASP A 85 -14.40 12.43 33.51
CA ASP A 85 -14.10 11.43 32.47
C ASP A 85 -14.98 11.59 31.21
N THR A 86 -14.33 11.58 30.05
CA THR A 86 -14.93 11.82 28.74
C THR A 86 -14.68 10.67 27.78
N LYS A 87 -15.69 10.35 26.98
CA LYS A 87 -15.61 9.43 25.84
C LYS A 87 -16.00 10.18 24.58
N CYS A 88 -15.16 10.08 23.55
CA CYS A 88 -15.40 10.69 22.25
C CYS A 88 -15.21 9.67 21.13
N ASN A 89 -16.14 9.67 20.18
CA ASN A 89 -16.02 8.96 18.92
C ASN A 89 -15.59 9.98 17.85
N LEU A 90 -14.51 9.72 17.14
CA LEU A 90 -13.98 10.58 16.09
C LEU A 90 -14.15 9.90 14.75
N TYR A 91 -14.68 10.62 13.77
CA TYR A 91 -15.00 10.08 12.45
C TYR A 91 -14.22 10.82 11.38
N PHE A 92 -13.46 10.04 10.62
CA PHE A 92 -12.57 10.48 9.56
C PHE A 92 -13.05 9.99 8.21
N GLU A 93 -12.67 10.69 7.14
CA GLU A 93 -12.86 10.26 5.76
C GLU A 93 -11.52 10.15 5.02
N ASP A 94 -11.11 8.92 4.70
CA ASP A 94 -9.81 8.68 4.08
C ASP A 94 -9.95 7.92 2.75
N SER A 95 -9.10 8.29 1.79
CA SER A 95 -8.84 7.42 0.64
C SER A 95 -8.05 6.17 1.07
N LEU A 96 -8.05 5.14 0.23
CA LEU A 96 -7.30 3.91 0.52
C LEU A 96 -5.81 4.19 0.73
N GLY A 97 -5.21 5.06 -0.08
CA GLY A 97 -3.80 5.39 0.05
C GLY A 97 -3.47 6.11 1.35
N ASN A 98 -4.35 7.02 1.81
CA ASN A 98 -4.22 7.66 3.13
C ASN A 98 -4.30 6.64 4.26
N TYR A 99 -5.29 5.74 4.20
CA TYR A 99 -5.44 4.69 5.21
C TYR A 99 -4.20 3.80 5.29
N ILE A 100 -3.69 3.30 4.16
CA ILE A 100 -2.49 2.43 4.12
C ILE A 100 -1.27 3.17 4.65
N PHE A 101 -1.08 4.44 4.26
CA PHE A 101 0.04 5.24 4.75
C PHE A 101 -0.02 5.43 6.27
N ASN A 102 -1.21 5.73 6.80
CA ASN A 102 -1.42 5.86 8.24
C ASN A 102 -1.23 4.54 8.98
N TYR A 103 -1.67 3.43 8.38
CA TYR A 103 -1.50 2.10 8.94
C TYR A 103 -0.03 1.74 9.07
N ALA A 104 0.74 1.89 7.97
CA ALA A 104 2.17 1.61 7.96
C ALA A 104 2.92 2.42 9.03
N TYR A 105 2.64 3.73 9.10
CA TYR A 105 3.23 4.62 10.09
C TYR A 105 2.85 4.28 11.53
N ALA A 106 1.58 3.99 11.80
CA ALA A 106 1.10 3.75 13.16
C ALA A 106 1.50 2.38 13.72
N LYS A 107 1.73 1.40 12.84
CA LYS A 107 2.09 0.03 13.23
C LYS A 107 3.59 -0.26 13.21
N ASP A 108 4.40 0.66 12.67
CA ASP A 108 5.83 0.44 12.46
C ASP A 108 6.06 -0.88 11.70
N ASP A 109 5.26 -1.08 10.64
CA ASP A 109 5.22 -2.35 9.91
C ASP A 109 6.34 -2.39 8.87
N ASP A 110 7.46 -3.01 9.26
CA ASP A 110 8.65 -3.25 8.42
C ASP A 110 8.32 -3.98 7.09
N THR A 111 7.14 -4.61 6.94
CA THR A 111 6.73 -5.28 5.70
C THR A 111 6.08 -4.36 4.67
N ILE A 112 5.75 -3.13 5.07
CA ILE A 112 5.00 -2.14 4.27
C ILE A 112 5.85 -0.88 4.03
N TYR A 113 6.91 -0.67 4.80
CA TYR A 113 7.60 0.61 4.82
C TYR A 113 9.03 0.53 4.29
N ASN A 114 9.25 1.18 3.14
CA ASN A 114 10.58 1.53 2.68
C ASN A 114 10.60 3.02 2.38
N GLU A 115 11.24 3.82 3.24
CA GLU A 115 11.25 5.28 3.15
C GLU A 115 12.17 5.80 2.03
N MET A 116 11.92 5.37 0.80
CA MET A 116 12.49 5.99 -0.39
C MET A 116 11.46 6.92 -1.02
N ASP A 117 11.74 8.21 -0.95
CA ASP A 117 11.08 9.26 -1.75
C ASP A 117 9.54 9.26 -1.70
N ASN A 118 8.95 9.02 -0.52
CA ASN A 118 7.51 9.00 -0.27
C ASN A 118 6.73 7.84 -0.92
N VAL A 119 7.37 6.68 -1.06
CA VAL A 119 6.72 5.46 -1.54
C VAL A 119 6.64 4.42 -0.44
N ILE A 120 5.51 3.73 -0.39
CA ILE A 120 5.25 2.57 0.45
C ILE A 120 5.22 1.37 -0.47
N GLY A 121 6.06 0.38 -0.19
CA GLY A 121 6.17 -0.86 -0.95
C GLY A 121 6.03 -2.06 -0.03
N TYR A 122 5.46 -3.14 -0.55
CA TYR A 122 5.28 -4.37 0.23
C TYR A 122 6.46 -5.32 0.02
N THR A 123 7.05 -5.82 1.10
CA THR A 123 8.23 -6.71 1.07
C THR A 123 7.89 -8.15 1.48
N GLY A 124 8.76 -9.09 1.11
CA GLY A 124 8.66 -10.50 1.54
C GLY A 124 7.74 -11.38 0.69
N GLU A 125 7.59 -12.64 1.12
CA GLU A 125 6.85 -13.69 0.38
C GLU A 125 5.33 -13.55 0.48
N ASN A 126 4.81 -13.07 1.63
CA ASN A 126 3.38 -13.02 1.93
C ASN A 126 2.95 -11.74 2.67
N PRO A 127 3.19 -10.53 2.12
CA PRO A 127 2.69 -9.31 2.73
C PRO A 127 1.15 -9.22 2.67
N ASN A 128 0.57 -8.46 3.60
CA ASN A 128 -0.87 -8.17 3.66
C ASN A 128 -1.24 -7.02 2.70
N ASN A 129 -1.14 -7.30 1.41
CA ASN A 129 -1.34 -6.31 0.34
C ASN A 129 -2.49 -6.66 -0.61
N TYR A 130 -3.47 -7.45 -0.18
CA TYR A 130 -4.60 -7.86 -1.01
C TYR A 130 -5.71 -6.81 -1.04
N VAL A 131 -6.37 -6.68 -2.19
CA VAL A 131 -7.50 -5.76 -2.40
C VAL A 131 -8.55 -6.41 -3.29
N TYR A 132 -9.83 -6.21 -2.96
CA TYR A 132 -10.94 -6.57 -3.84
C TYR A 132 -11.09 -5.52 -4.95
N PHE A 133 -11.00 -5.96 -6.20
CA PHE A 133 -11.06 -5.08 -7.36
C PHE A 133 -11.78 -5.76 -8.54
N ASN A 134 -12.13 -5.00 -9.58
CA ASN A 134 -12.82 -5.50 -10.78
C ASN A 134 -14.11 -6.27 -10.45
N CYS A 135 -14.97 -5.67 -9.61
CA CYS A 135 -16.21 -6.28 -9.14
C CYS A 135 -17.36 -6.05 -10.12
N ASP A 136 -18.30 -6.99 -10.23
CA ASP A 136 -19.58 -6.71 -10.89
C ASP A 136 -20.40 -5.71 -10.05
N ASP A 137 -20.34 -5.86 -8.73
CA ASP A 137 -20.93 -4.96 -7.74
C ASP A 137 -19.98 -4.77 -6.56
N TYR A 138 -19.47 -3.55 -6.37
CA TYR A 138 -18.56 -3.21 -5.27
C TYR A 138 -19.23 -3.24 -3.88
N SER A 139 -20.56 -3.35 -3.80
CA SER A 139 -21.26 -3.63 -2.53
C SER A 139 -21.24 -5.12 -2.16
N ASN A 140 -20.87 -6.01 -3.10
CA ASN A 140 -20.79 -7.44 -2.92
C ASN A 140 -19.40 -7.98 -3.28
N LYS A 141 -18.57 -8.18 -2.25
CA LYS A 141 -17.18 -8.67 -2.38
C LYS A 141 -17.05 -10.00 -3.13
N ASP A 142 -18.08 -10.85 -3.12
CA ASP A 142 -18.04 -12.17 -3.78
C ASP A 142 -18.04 -12.04 -5.31
N THR A 143 -18.34 -10.85 -5.84
CA THR A 143 -18.28 -10.55 -7.27
C THR A 143 -16.94 -9.96 -7.70
N CYS A 144 -16.03 -9.72 -6.76
CA CYS A 144 -14.73 -9.10 -7.01
C CYS A 144 -13.66 -10.12 -7.40
N GLU A 145 -12.68 -9.67 -8.16
CA GLU A 145 -11.39 -10.33 -8.24
C GLU A 145 -10.51 -9.93 -7.04
N VAL A 146 -9.57 -10.80 -6.68
CA VAL A 146 -8.51 -10.47 -5.73
C VAL A 146 -7.30 -9.96 -6.50
N TRP A 147 -6.84 -8.77 -6.13
CA TRP A 147 -5.67 -8.10 -6.67
C TRP A 147 -4.70 -7.80 -5.52
N ARG A 148 -3.48 -7.39 -5.85
CA ARG A 148 -2.46 -6.98 -4.88
C ARG A 148 -2.02 -5.54 -5.13
N ILE A 149 -1.71 -4.83 -4.06
CA ILE A 149 -1.11 -3.49 -4.10
C ILE A 149 0.41 -3.66 -4.19
N LEU A 150 1.00 -3.13 -5.26
CA LEU A 150 2.45 -3.14 -5.47
C LEU A 150 3.13 -2.00 -4.70
N GLU A 151 2.60 -0.79 -4.88
CA GLU A 151 3.14 0.44 -4.29
C GLU A 151 2.03 1.45 -3.97
N VAL A 152 2.29 2.28 -2.98
CA VAL A 152 1.50 3.48 -2.64
C VAL A 152 2.44 4.68 -2.66
N VAL A 153 2.20 5.62 -3.57
CA VAL A 153 3.11 6.74 -3.87
C VAL A 153 2.45 8.05 -3.49
N LYS A 154 3.11 8.84 -2.63
CA LYS A 154 2.64 10.21 -2.31
C LYS A 154 2.80 11.11 -3.53
N ILE A 155 1.77 11.90 -3.82
CA ILE A 155 1.80 12.89 -4.89
C ILE A 155 2.31 14.20 -4.30
N THR A 156 3.59 14.53 -4.56
CA THR A 156 4.34 15.59 -3.88
C THR A 156 3.97 17.04 -4.26
N ASN A 157 3.15 17.24 -5.30
CA ASN A 157 2.77 18.57 -5.81
C ASN A 157 1.33 18.97 -5.49
N GLU A 158 0.67 18.33 -4.52
CA GLU A 158 -0.71 18.63 -4.15
C GLU A 158 -0.79 19.21 -2.73
N GLU A 159 -1.67 20.21 -2.52
CA GLU A 159 -1.94 20.84 -1.20
C GLU A 159 -2.55 19.86 -0.18
N THR A 160 -2.94 18.66 -0.64
CA THR A 160 -3.58 17.60 0.14
C THR A 160 -2.76 16.32 0.05
N ASP A 161 -2.66 15.54 1.13
CA ASP A 161 -2.02 14.22 1.14
C ASP A 161 -2.80 13.26 0.23
N LYS A 162 -2.43 13.23 -1.05
CA LYS A 162 -2.97 12.31 -2.04
C LYS A 162 -1.94 11.24 -2.36
N TYR A 163 -2.43 10.02 -2.43
CA TYR A 163 -1.61 8.84 -2.66
C TYR A 163 -2.16 8.07 -3.85
N ARG A 164 -1.30 7.78 -4.81
CA ARG A 164 -1.62 6.90 -5.93
C ARG A 164 -1.27 5.47 -5.58
N LEU A 165 -2.09 4.51 -6.00
CA LEU A 165 -1.83 3.10 -5.77
C LEU A 165 -1.60 2.40 -7.10
N LYS A 166 -0.60 1.51 -7.15
CA LYS A 166 -0.43 0.57 -8.26
C LYS A 166 -0.92 -0.81 -7.84
N LEU A 167 -1.75 -1.41 -8.66
CA LEU A 167 -2.22 -2.78 -8.46
C LEU A 167 -1.61 -3.72 -9.48
N ILE A 168 -1.53 -4.99 -9.08
CA ILE A 168 -1.26 -6.14 -9.94
C ILE A 168 -2.36 -7.19 -9.72
N ARG A 169 -2.80 -7.84 -10.80
CA ARG A 169 -3.70 -8.98 -10.69
C ARG A 169 -3.03 -10.08 -9.86
N ASN A 170 -3.77 -10.75 -8.98
CA ASN A 170 -3.18 -11.80 -8.15
C ASN A 170 -2.72 -13.02 -8.97
N ASP A 171 -3.50 -13.35 -10.00
CA ASP A 171 -3.26 -14.51 -10.87
C ASP A 171 -2.91 -14.09 -12.30
N ALA A 172 -2.10 -14.93 -12.96
CA ALA A 172 -1.72 -14.73 -14.35
C ALA A 172 -2.96 -14.64 -15.26
N LEU A 173 -2.85 -13.86 -16.33
CA LEU A 173 -3.88 -13.84 -17.36
C LEU A 173 -3.96 -15.21 -18.06
N MET A 174 -5.17 -15.78 -18.10
CA MET A 174 -5.44 -17.06 -18.75
C MET A 174 -6.71 -16.95 -19.61
N LEU A 175 -6.61 -17.36 -20.87
CA LEU A 175 -7.68 -17.36 -21.88
C LEU A 175 -7.84 -18.77 -22.45
N GLY A 176 -8.70 -19.57 -21.81
CA GLY A 176 -8.75 -21.00 -22.10
C GLY A 176 -7.38 -21.65 -21.86
N ASP A 177 -6.83 -22.31 -22.87
CA ASP A 177 -5.52 -22.96 -22.81
C ASP A 177 -4.34 -21.99 -23.04
N ILE A 178 -4.61 -20.71 -23.29
CA ILE A 178 -3.58 -19.70 -23.57
C ILE A 178 -3.22 -19.00 -22.28
N THR A 179 -1.98 -19.24 -21.83
CA THR A 179 -1.46 -18.72 -20.56
C THR A 179 -0.25 -17.80 -20.77
N LYS A 180 0.44 -17.92 -21.90
CA LYS A 180 1.67 -17.19 -22.20
C LYS A 180 1.54 -16.42 -23.52
N PHE A 181 2.06 -15.20 -23.52
CA PHE A 181 1.89 -14.23 -24.60
C PHE A 181 3.26 -13.79 -25.11
N ILE A 182 3.34 -13.47 -26.41
CA ILE A 182 4.51 -12.78 -26.96
C ILE A 182 4.45 -11.30 -26.61
N TRP A 183 5.60 -10.65 -26.53
CA TRP A 183 5.66 -9.19 -26.46
C TRP A 183 5.22 -8.58 -27.79
N ALA A 184 5.89 -8.97 -28.87
CA ALA A 184 5.62 -8.51 -30.23
C ALA A 184 6.10 -9.52 -31.28
N ASN A 185 5.58 -9.39 -32.50
CA ASN A 185 5.98 -10.22 -33.64
C ASN A 185 7.45 -10.02 -34.05
N LYS A 186 8.00 -10.99 -34.79
CA LYS A 186 9.37 -10.93 -35.27
C LYS A 186 9.60 -9.73 -36.21
N GLY A 187 10.70 -9.01 -35.98
CA GLY A 187 11.14 -7.91 -36.86
C GLY A 187 10.45 -6.58 -36.61
N THR A 188 9.65 -6.46 -35.55
CA THR A 188 9.08 -5.17 -35.12
C THR A 188 9.98 -4.51 -34.08
N ASN A 189 10.15 -3.19 -34.20
CA ASN A 189 10.85 -2.34 -33.23
C ASN A 189 9.81 -1.59 -32.40
N GLU A 190 8.93 -2.33 -31.73
CA GLU A 190 7.76 -1.79 -31.03
C GLU A 190 8.05 -1.62 -29.55
N GLY A 191 7.76 -0.42 -29.02
CA GLY A 191 7.65 -0.20 -27.58
C GLY A 191 6.35 -0.78 -27.03
N PHE A 192 6.19 -0.81 -25.71
CA PHE A 192 5.06 -1.47 -25.07
C PHE A 192 3.69 -1.01 -25.61
N SER A 193 3.47 0.30 -25.75
CA SER A 193 2.18 0.87 -26.18
C SER A 193 1.74 0.43 -27.58
N THR A 194 2.69 0.10 -28.47
CA THR A 194 2.41 -0.33 -29.85
C THR A 194 2.58 -1.84 -30.05
N ALA A 195 3.22 -2.53 -29.11
CA ALA A 195 3.46 -3.96 -29.18
C ALA A 195 2.16 -4.77 -29.08
N ASN A 196 2.20 -6.03 -29.56
CA ASN A 196 1.05 -6.94 -29.49
C ASN A 196 0.53 -7.12 -28.05
N ILE A 197 1.41 -7.19 -27.06
CA ILE A 197 1.01 -7.32 -25.65
C ILE A 197 0.36 -6.06 -25.09
N GLY A 198 0.86 -4.87 -25.42
CA GLY A 198 0.31 -3.61 -24.90
C GLY A 198 -1.03 -3.29 -25.55
N THR A 199 -1.19 -3.56 -26.85
CA THR A 199 -2.48 -3.45 -27.54
C THR A 199 -3.49 -4.48 -27.03
N LEU A 200 -3.07 -5.71 -26.74
CA LEU A 200 -3.93 -6.72 -26.10
C LEU A 200 -4.46 -6.23 -24.74
N LEU A 201 -3.58 -5.68 -23.89
CA LEU A 201 -3.95 -5.22 -22.55
C LEU A 201 -4.82 -3.95 -22.58
N ASN A 202 -4.50 -2.98 -23.43
CA ASN A 202 -5.17 -1.68 -23.45
C ASN A 202 -6.41 -1.63 -24.35
N ASN A 203 -6.57 -2.57 -25.30
CA ASN A 203 -7.75 -2.64 -26.15
C ASN A 203 -8.62 -3.85 -25.81
N GLY A 204 -8.07 -5.07 -25.89
CA GLY A 204 -8.83 -6.31 -25.64
C GLY A 204 -9.27 -6.44 -24.18
N TYR A 205 -8.29 -6.51 -23.28
CA TYR A 205 -8.49 -6.74 -21.84
C TYR A 205 -9.20 -5.57 -21.15
N TYR A 206 -8.75 -4.33 -21.36
CA TYR A 206 -9.35 -3.13 -20.74
C TYR A 206 -10.84 -2.96 -21.08
N ASN A 207 -11.23 -3.23 -22.33
CA ASN A 207 -12.62 -3.11 -22.77
C ASN A 207 -13.43 -4.42 -22.64
N ALA A 208 -12.83 -5.49 -22.11
CA ALA A 208 -13.46 -6.82 -22.00
C ALA A 208 -14.09 -7.32 -23.32
N LEU A 209 -13.40 -7.12 -24.45
CA LEU A 209 -13.91 -7.48 -25.77
C LEU A 209 -14.04 -9.00 -25.93
N SER A 210 -15.17 -9.48 -26.45
CA SER A 210 -15.43 -10.91 -26.65
C SER A 210 -14.85 -11.52 -27.93
N ASP A 211 -14.37 -10.69 -28.85
CA ASP A 211 -13.86 -11.11 -30.16
C ASP A 211 -12.64 -10.24 -30.56
N TYR A 212 -11.65 -10.18 -29.68
CA TYR A 212 -10.42 -9.42 -29.92
C TYR A 212 -9.48 -10.19 -30.84
N GLU A 213 -9.08 -9.59 -31.96
CA GLU A 213 -8.09 -10.17 -32.87
C GLU A 213 -6.66 -9.94 -32.35
N TYR A 214 -6.07 -11.00 -31.78
CA TYR A 214 -4.69 -11.04 -31.35
C TYR A 214 -3.79 -11.48 -32.50
N ALA A 215 -3.03 -10.52 -33.05
CA ALA A 215 -2.09 -10.76 -34.12
C ALA A 215 -0.76 -11.34 -33.57
N SER A 216 -0.74 -12.60 -33.13
CA SER A 216 0.50 -13.33 -32.83
C SER A 216 0.85 -14.33 -33.92
N ASP A 217 2.09 -14.32 -34.41
CA ASP A 217 2.66 -15.36 -35.28
C ASP A 217 1.79 -15.72 -36.50
N THR A 218 1.86 -14.90 -37.56
CA THR A 218 1.33 -15.13 -38.94
C THR A 218 -0.16 -15.46 -39.13
N THR A 219 -0.91 -15.82 -38.09
CA THR A 219 -2.35 -16.08 -38.13
C THR A 219 -3.03 -15.40 -36.95
N GLY A 220 -3.98 -14.49 -37.22
CA GLY A 220 -4.76 -13.81 -36.19
C GLY A 220 -5.59 -14.80 -35.38
N LEU A 221 -5.48 -14.73 -34.04
CA LEU A 221 -6.27 -15.51 -33.11
C LEU A 221 -7.38 -14.64 -32.52
N LYS A 222 -8.59 -15.17 -32.39
CA LYS A 222 -9.69 -14.48 -31.68
C LYS A 222 -9.67 -14.84 -30.20
N LEU A 223 -9.61 -13.83 -29.34
CA LEU A 223 -9.59 -13.94 -27.88
C LEU A 223 -10.86 -13.33 -27.28
N ASP A 224 -11.42 -13.99 -26.25
CA ASP A 224 -12.60 -13.53 -25.52
C ASP A 224 -12.23 -13.05 -24.11
N PHE A 225 -12.22 -11.73 -23.91
CA PHE A 225 -11.96 -11.08 -22.64
C PHE A 225 -13.22 -10.82 -21.81
N SER A 226 -14.42 -11.17 -22.28
CA SER A 226 -15.69 -10.79 -21.63
C SER A 226 -15.82 -11.25 -20.17
N LYS A 227 -15.08 -12.30 -19.78
CA LYS A 227 -15.09 -12.86 -18.41
C LYS A 227 -13.85 -12.55 -17.58
N ILE A 228 -12.78 -12.02 -18.19
CA ILE A 228 -11.49 -11.84 -17.52
C ILE A 228 -10.93 -10.42 -17.62
N GLY A 229 -11.46 -9.60 -18.53
CA GLY A 229 -11.13 -8.19 -18.69
C GLY A 229 -11.78 -7.32 -17.61
N LEU A 230 -11.64 -6.00 -17.73
CA LEU A 230 -12.26 -5.07 -16.78
C LEU A 230 -13.79 -5.05 -16.97
N LYS A 231 -14.52 -5.45 -15.92
CA LYS A 231 -15.93 -5.83 -16.00
C LYS A 231 -16.86 -4.68 -16.36
N ASN A 232 -16.58 -3.47 -15.90
CA ASN A 232 -17.50 -2.34 -16.06
C ASN A 232 -16.83 -0.96 -15.96
N ASP A 233 -17.62 0.08 -16.25
CA ASP A 233 -17.18 1.47 -16.21
C ASP A 233 -16.84 1.94 -14.80
N LYS A 234 -17.47 1.40 -13.74
CA LYS A 234 -17.10 1.77 -12.37
C LYS A 234 -15.65 1.41 -12.09
N THR A 235 -15.23 0.19 -12.46
CA THR A 235 -13.84 -0.24 -12.37
C THR A 235 -12.91 0.62 -13.22
N ARG A 236 -13.26 0.85 -14.49
CA ARG A 236 -12.43 1.70 -15.39
C ARG A 236 -12.30 3.13 -14.89
N ASN A 237 -13.35 3.69 -14.30
CA ASN A 237 -13.36 5.06 -13.78
C ASN A 237 -12.51 5.25 -12.52
N MET A 238 -12.18 4.16 -11.80
CA MET A 238 -11.20 4.21 -10.71
C MET A 238 -9.75 4.32 -11.21
N LEU A 239 -9.50 4.12 -12.51
CA LEU A 239 -8.13 4.09 -13.06
C LEU A 239 -7.57 5.48 -13.32
N SER A 240 -6.27 5.61 -13.14
CA SER A 240 -5.50 6.83 -13.42
C SER A 240 -4.56 6.59 -14.61
N THR A 241 -4.59 7.50 -15.59
CA THR A 241 -3.80 7.46 -16.83
C THR A 241 -2.42 8.09 -16.68
N GLY A 242 -1.47 7.74 -17.56
CA GLY A 242 -0.18 8.44 -17.69
C GLY A 242 0.81 8.23 -16.55
N ASN A 243 0.64 7.15 -15.77
CA ASN A 243 1.40 6.91 -14.55
C ASN A 243 2.53 5.90 -14.69
N PHE A 244 2.48 5.08 -15.73
CA PHE A 244 3.55 4.15 -16.02
C PHE A 244 4.77 4.93 -16.50
N LYS A 245 5.91 4.68 -15.87
CA LYS A 245 7.18 5.29 -16.26
C LYS A 245 8.16 4.23 -16.72
N MET A 246 8.97 4.60 -17.70
CA MET A 246 10.08 3.79 -18.18
C MET A 246 11.37 4.59 -18.15
N ILE A 247 12.44 3.90 -17.79
CA ILE A 247 13.79 4.45 -17.79
C ILE A 247 14.18 4.86 -19.22
N SER A 248 14.76 6.05 -19.38
CA SER A 248 15.26 6.57 -20.66
C SER A 248 16.66 6.04 -21.03
N GLU A 249 17.47 5.65 -20.05
CA GLU A 249 18.84 5.15 -20.22
C GLU A 249 19.10 3.89 -19.37
N HIS A 250 19.33 2.75 -20.02
CA HIS A 250 19.53 1.48 -19.34
C HIS A 250 20.98 1.27 -18.91
N TYR A 251 21.23 1.37 -17.60
CA TYR A 251 22.49 0.91 -17.01
C TYR A 251 22.29 -0.51 -16.49
N LYS A 252 22.51 -1.54 -17.32
CA LYS A 252 22.35 -2.96 -16.92
C LYS A 252 23.13 -3.36 -15.66
N ASN A 253 24.22 -2.64 -15.36
CA ASN A 253 25.03 -2.81 -14.15
C ASN A 253 24.67 -1.83 -13.02
N GLY A 254 23.61 -1.04 -13.19
CA GLY A 254 23.06 -0.18 -12.16
C GLY A 254 22.48 -0.99 -11.01
N SER A 255 22.61 -0.44 -9.79
CA SER A 255 21.99 -1.01 -8.60
C SER A 255 20.47 -0.98 -8.68
N ALA A 256 19.80 -1.82 -7.90
CA ALA A 256 18.35 -1.81 -7.77
C ALA A 256 17.79 -0.43 -7.40
N ASP A 257 18.41 0.27 -6.45
CA ASP A 257 18.06 1.66 -6.08
C ASP A 257 18.23 2.63 -7.26
N GLY A 258 19.31 2.48 -8.04
CA GLY A 258 19.53 3.31 -9.22
C GLY A 258 18.47 3.09 -10.30
N TRP A 259 18.05 1.84 -10.51
CA TRP A 259 16.96 1.51 -11.44
C TRP A 259 15.64 2.11 -10.98
N TYR A 260 15.30 1.95 -9.70
CA TYR A 260 14.09 2.52 -9.12
C TYR A 260 14.03 4.05 -9.29
N LYS A 261 15.10 4.76 -8.92
CA LYS A 261 15.18 6.22 -9.06
C LYS A 261 15.06 6.65 -10.51
N ASN A 262 15.76 5.98 -11.42
CA ASN A 262 15.70 6.31 -12.84
C ASN A 262 14.31 6.08 -13.45
N GLU A 263 13.57 5.07 -12.99
CA GLU A 263 12.19 4.84 -13.44
C GLU A 263 11.26 5.94 -12.93
N THR A 264 11.41 6.35 -11.67
CA THR A 264 10.66 7.46 -11.06
C THR A 264 10.83 8.77 -11.84
N PHE A 265 12.02 9.03 -12.40
CA PHE A 265 12.32 10.19 -13.26
C PHE A 265 12.23 9.88 -14.77
N GLY A 266 11.72 8.70 -15.13
CA GLY A 266 11.64 8.22 -16.49
C GLY A 266 10.57 8.90 -17.35
N ILE A 267 10.42 8.37 -18.56
CA ILE A 267 9.45 8.81 -19.56
C ILE A 267 8.10 8.17 -19.24
N ASN A 268 7.04 9.00 -19.24
CA ASN A 268 5.68 8.50 -19.08
C ASN A 268 5.25 7.71 -20.32
N ILE A 269 4.57 6.59 -20.10
CA ILE A 269 3.91 5.81 -21.13
C ILE A 269 2.41 5.94 -20.92
N ASP A 270 1.72 6.39 -21.96
CA ASP A 270 0.27 6.60 -21.92
C ASP A 270 -0.47 5.28 -22.18
N VAL A 271 -0.57 4.49 -21.11
CA VAL A 271 -1.34 3.24 -21.07
C VAL A 271 -2.15 3.18 -19.78
N LEU A 272 -3.28 2.47 -19.82
CA LEU A 272 -4.19 2.23 -18.69
C LEU A 272 -3.86 0.91 -17.98
N VAL A 273 -3.47 -0.09 -18.74
CA VAL A 273 -3.09 -1.42 -18.26
C VAL A 273 -1.69 -1.75 -18.74
N GLY A 274 -0.82 -2.05 -17.78
CA GLY A 274 0.59 -2.36 -17.99
C GLY A 274 0.97 -3.76 -17.51
N LEU A 275 2.26 -3.91 -17.25
CA LEU A 275 2.89 -5.07 -16.63
C LEU A 275 3.64 -4.62 -15.37
N PRO A 276 4.05 -5.53 -14.47
CA PRO A 276 4.98 -5.16 -13.41
C PRO A 276 6.28 -4.63 -14.01
N THR A 277 6.86 -3.61 -13.39
CA THR A 277 8.18 -3.09 -13.75
C THR A 277 9.27 -3.81 -12.98
N ILE A 278 10.52 -3.61 -13.39
CA ILE A 278 11.69 -4.03 -12.61
C ILE A 278 11.65 -3.39 -11.23
N SER A 279 11.30 -2.10 -11.14
CA SER A 279 11.13 -1.37 -9.89
C SER A 279 10.14 -2.06 -8.94
N ASP A 280 8.98 -2.48 -9.46
CA ASP A 280 7.98 -3.19 -8.66
C ASP A 280 8.56 -4.44 -8.01
N TYR A 281 9.36 -5.22 -8.75
CA TYR A 281 9.99 -6.42 -8.21
C TYR A 281 11.12 -6.10 -7.23
N VAL A 282 12.00 -5.15 -7.54
CA VAL A 282 13.11 -4.84 -6.62
C VAL A 282 12.63 -4.23 -5.32
N LEU A 283 11.54 -3.43 -5.34
CA LEU A 283 10.90 -2.88 -4.15
C LEU A 283 10.56 -3.98 -3.13
N THR A 284 10.18 -5.17 -3.59
CA THR A 284 9.81 -6.28 -2.68
C THR A 284 10.98 -6.88 -1.89
N LYS A 285 12.23 -6.55 -2.25
CA LYS A 285 13.47 -7.07 -1.64
C LYS A 285 14.46 -5.94 -1.28
N MET A 286 14.05 -4.68 -1.39
CA MET A 286 15.00 -3.59 -1.58
C MET A 286 15.88 -3.31 -0.35
N ASP A 287 15.39 -3.53 0.88
CA ASP A 287 16.16 -3.18 2.09
C ASP A 287 17.53 -3.84 2.15
N THR A 288 17.62 -5.11 1.76
CA THR A 288 18.87 -5.87 1.74
C THR A 288 19.55 -5.86 0.37
N CYS A 289 18.79 -5.59 -0.70
CA CYS A 289 19.27 -5.71 -2.08
C CYS A 289 19.39 -4.41 -2.87
N LYS A 290 19.18 -3.25 -2.24
CA LYS A 290 19.24 -1.93 -2.91
C LYS A 290 20.50 -1.68 -3.72
N ASN A 291 21.64 -2.19 -3.26
CA ASN A 291 22.95 -1.98 -3.89
C ASN A 291 23.33 -3.09 -4.89
N VAL A 292 22.52 -4.14 -5.01
CA VAL A 292 22.78 -5.26 -5.92
C VAL A 292 22.45 -4.82 -7.34
N ALA A 293 23.36 -5.10 -8.28
CA ALA A 293 23.11 -4.85 -9.69
C ALA A 293 21.94 -5.70 -10.21
N ILE A 294 21.10 -5.15 -11.07
CA ILE A 294 19.94 -5.87 -11.63
C ILE A 294 20.33 -7.20 -12.28
N SER A 295 21.47 -7.25 -12.97
CA SER A 295 22.01 -8.47 -13.58
C SER A 295 22.33 -9.59 -12.58
N ASN A 296 22.61 -9.24 -11.32
CA ASN A 296 22.91 -10.17 -10.23
C ASN A 296 21.78 -10.25 -9.19
N PHE A 297 20.62 -9.66 -9.45
CA PHE A 297 19.56 -9.54 -8.43
C PHE A 297 19.04 -10.90 -7.91
N LYS A 298 19.24 -11.98 -8.68
CA LYS A 298 18.96 -13.35 -8.24
C LYS A 298 19.75 -13.77 -6.99
N THR A 299 20.88 -13.13 -6.68
CA THR A 299 21.66 -13.45 -5.47
C THR A 299 21.00 -12.97 -4.18
N CYS A 300 19.95 -12.15 -4.28
CA CYS A 300 19.12 -11.75 -3.16
C CYS A 300 18.40 -12.96 -2.57
N SER A 301 18.72 -13.29 -1.31
CA SER A 301 18.18 -14.46 -0.62
C SER A 301 16.72 -14.30 -0.21
N GLU A 302 16.25 -13.06 -0.16
CA GLU A 302 14.90 -12.67 0.20
C GLU A 302 13.92 -13.16 -0.85
N LYS A 303 12.80 -13.67 -0.37
CA LYS A 303 11.70 -14.07 -1.23
C LYS A 303 10.76 -12.90 -1.47
N SER A 304 10.13 -12.92 -2.63
CA SER A 304 9.11 -11.99 -3.04
C SER A 304 7.84 -12.72 -3.43
N TYR A 305 6.68 -12.13 -3.14
CA TYR A 305 5.41 -12.59 -3.70
C TYR A 305 5.35 -12.53 -5.25
N LEU A 306 6.29 -11.82 -5.88
CA LEU A 306 6.48 -11.76 -7.33
C LEU A 306 7.48 -12.80 -7.88
N ASP A 307 8.12 -13.61 -7.03
CA ASP A 307 8.99 -14.70 -7.51
C ASP A 307 8.15 -15.76 -8.27
N LYS A 308 8.34 -15.84 -9.59
CA LYS A 308 7.66 -16.82 -10.47
C LYS A 308 8.66 -17.74 -11.17
N ASN A 309 8.35 -19.04 -11.17
CA ASN A 309 9.20 -20.05 -11.80
C ASN A 309 9.05 -20.10 -13.33
N GLU A 310 7.85 -19.83 -13.84
CA GLU A 310 7.48 -19.97 -15.26
C GLU A 310 7.79 -18.76 -16.14
N GLY A 311 8.37 -17.73 -15.53
CA GLY A 311 8.71 -16.45 -16.13
C GLY A 311 7.51 -15.54 -16.40
N ILE A 312 7.67 -14.25 -16.08
CA ILE A 312 6.68 -13.20 -16.37
C ILE A 312 7.30 -12.09 -17.21
N TRP A 313 6.52 -11.51 -18.12
CA TRP A 313 6.93 -10.27 -18.76
C TRP A 313 6.94 -9.11 -17.77
N LEU A 314 7.96 -8.24 -17.89
CA LEU A 314 8.03 -6.96 -17.22
C LEU A 314 7.78 -5.83 -18.24
N LEU A 315 7.31 -4.68 -17.78
CA LEU A 315 7.03 -3.52 -18.64
C LEU A 315 8.29 -2.97 -19.31
N ASN A 316 9.46 -3.15 -18.68
CA ASN A 316 10.72 -2.60 -19.16
C ASN A 316 11.20 -3.34 -20.41
N TYR A 317 11.81 -2.61 -21.35
CA TYR A 317 12.44 -3.16 -22.55
C TYR A 317 13.65 -2.31 -22.94
N ASP A 318 14.65 -2.92 -23.57
CA ASP A 318 15.74 -2.20 -24.24
C ASP A 318 15.41 -1.98 -25.72
N THR A 319 15.76 -0.82 -26.28
CA THR A 319 15.78 -0.61 -27.74
C THR A 319 17.20 -0.50 -28.25
N THR A 320 17.53 -1.30 -29.27
CA THR A 320 18.82 -1.26 -29.96
C THR A 320 18.61 -1.09 -31.47
N ASN A 321 19.71 -0.87 -32.22
CA ASN A 321 19.65 -0.87 -33.68
C ASN A 321 19.12 -2.20 -34.27
N ASN A 322 19.21 -3.30 -33.51
CA ASN A 322 18.77 -4.63 -33.92
C ASN A 322 17.33 -4.96 -33.45
N GLY A 323 16.69 -4.04 -32.73
CA GLY A 323 15.29 -4.11 -32.32
C GLY A 323 15.05 -4.01 -30.80
N THR A 324 13.82 -4.31 -30.41
CA THR A 324 13.34 -4.25 -29.01
C THR A 324 13.59 -5.57 -28.28
N TYR A 325 14.14 -5.49 -27.07
CA TYR A 325 14.40 -6.62 -26.18
C TYR A 325 13.67 -6.42 -24.85
N PRO A 326 12.44 -6.94 -24.68
CA PRO A 326 11.71 -6.87 -23.42
C PRO A 326 12.39 -7.64 -22.29
N PHE A 327 12.22 -7.13 -21.07
CA PHE A 327 12.68 -7.79 -19.86
C PHE A 327 11.63 -8.77 -19.34
N HIS A 328 12.11 -9.84 -18.73
CA HIS A 328 11.30 -10.81 -18.01
C HIS A 328 11.93 -11.11 -16.65
N LEU A 329 11.08 -11.57 -15.73
CA LEU A 329 11.49 -12.09 -14.43
C LEU A 329 11.22 -13.59 -14.40
N GLU A 330 12.26 -14.39 -14.19
CA GLU A 330 12.16 -15.84 -14.06
C GLU A 330 13.14 -16.37 -13.00
N ASN A 331 12.62 -17.15 -12.04
CA ASN A 331 13.44 -17.74 -10.96
C ASN A 331 14.34 -16.71 -10.24
N GLY A 332 13.77 -15.52 -9.98
CA GLY A 332 14.44 -14.39 -9.33
C GLY A 332 15.45 -13.63 -10.21
N SER A 333 15.70 -14.07 -11.45
CA SER A 333 16.58 -13.40 -12.41
C SER A 333 15.82 -12.44 -13.29
N ILE A 334 16.41 -11.26 -13.51
CA ILE A 334 15.91 -10.24 -14.42
C ILE A 334 16.82 -10.23 -15.64
N SER A 335 16.25 -10.49 -16.82
CA SER A 335 17.02 -10.47 -18.06
C SER A 335 16.16 -10.08 -19.27
N SER A 336 16.79 -9.70 -20.38
CA SER A 336 16.09 -9.33 -21.62
C SER A 336 16.38 -10.32 -22.75
N LEU A 337 15.39 -10.54 -23.61
CA LEU A 337 15.45 -11.52 -24.71
C LEU A 337 14.54 -11.13 -25.88
N SER A 338 14.41 -11.99 -26.88
CA SER A 338 13.61 -11.72 -28.09
C SER A 338 12.12 -11.53 -27.78
N PRO A 339 11.43 -10.58 -28.42
CA PRO A 339 10.02 -10.28 -28.15
C PRO A 339 9.05 -11.42 -28.53
N THR A 340 9.52 -12.40 -29.29
CA THR A 340 8.73 -13.55 -29.76
C THR A 340 8.65 -14.72 -28.76
N PHE A 341 9.39 -14.67 -27.64
CA PHE A 341 9.24 -15.66 -26.57
C PHE A 341 7.88 -15.50 -25.88
N LYS A 342 7.38 -16.56 -25.25
CA LYS A 342 6.08 -16.55 -24.57
C LYS A 342 6.28 -16.63 -23.06
N TYR A 343 5.80 -15.61 -22.35
CA TYR A 343 5.81 -15.56 -20.89
C TYR A 343 4.43 -15.26 -20.32
N LEU A 344 4.24 -15.58 -19.05
CA LEU A 344 3.03 -15.22 -18.32
C LEU A 344 2.93 -13.70 -18.21
N ILE A 345 1.70 -13.19 -18.10
CA ILE A 345 1.46 -11.76 -17.90
C ILE A 345 0.54 -11.55 -16.71
N TYR A 346 0.87 -10.56 -15.91
CA TYR A 346 0.09 -10.13 -14.76
C TYR A 346 -0.28 -8.67 -14.99
N PRO A 347 -1.53 -8.39 -15.39
CA PRO A 347 -1.97 -7.01 -15.64
C PRO A 347 -1.71 -6.12 -14.42
N THR A 348 -1.15 -4.94 -14.67
CA THR A 348 -0.99 -3.89 -13.66
C THR A 348 -1.74 -2.63 -14.07
N LEU A 349 -2.12 -1.82 -13.08
CA LEU A 349 -2.83 -0.57 -13.31
C LEU A 349 -2.64 0.38 -12.13
N TYR A 350 -2.90 1.66 -12.35
CA TYR A 350 -2.89 2.66 -11.29
C TYR A 350 -4.31 3.09 -10.94
N LEU A 351 -4.62 3.18 -9.65
CA LEU A 351 -5.85 3.78 -9.15
C LEU A 351 -5.70 5.29 -8.99
N LYS A 352 -6.80 6.01 -9.14
CA LYS A 352 -6.92 7.41 -8.72
C LYS A 352 -6.76 7.52 -7.21
N SER A 353 -6.30 8.68 -6.74
CA SER A 353 -6.00 8.92 -5.33
C SER A 353 -7.24 9.15 -4.45
N ASP A 354 -8.41 9.30 -5.06
CA ASP A 354 -9.71 9.52 -4.42
C ASP A 354 -10.49 8.22 -4.17
N VAL A 355 -9.96 7.05 -4.55
CA VAL A 355 -10.59 5.76 -4.24
C VAL A 355 -10.69 5.57 -2.72
N ILE A 356 -11.89 5.31 -2.23
CA ILE A 356 -12.25 5.34 -0.80
C ILE A 356 -11.99 3.98 -0.14
N TYR A 357 -11.44 4.00 1.07
CA TYR A 357 -11.32 2.81 1.92
C TYR A 357 -12.67 2.40 2.51
N LYS A 358 -13.06 1.13 2.40
CA LYS A 358 -14.30 0.58 2.97
C LYS A 358 -14.09 -0.63 3.87
N GLY A 359 -12.92 -0.74 4.50
CA GLY A 359 -12.62 -1.84 5.41
C GLY A 359 -11.63 -2.84 4.83
N GLY A 360 -11.42 -3.94 5.55
CA GLY A 360 -10.38 -4.91 5.25
C GLY A 360 -9.04 -4.52 5.86
N ASN A 361 -8.17 -5.51 6.06
CA ASN A 361 -6.83 -5.30 6.62
C ASN A 361 -5.72 -5.76 5.66
N GLY A 362 -6.08 -6.02 4.40
CA GLY A 362 -5.13 -6.40 3.35
C GLY A 362 -4.65 -7.83 3.43
N THR A 363 -5.10 -8.66 4.38
CA THR A 363 -4.80 -10.09 4.38
C THR A 363 -5.55 -10.79 3.25
N LEU A 364 -5.13 -12.00 2.87
CA LEU A 364 -5.82 -12.76 1.82
C LEU A 364 -7.28 -13.08 2.19
N ASP A 365 -7.56 -13.33 3.47
CA ASP A 365 -8.91 -13.64 3.97
C ASP A 365 -9.77 -12.39 4.19
N ASN A 366 -9.14 -11.23 4.35
CA ASN A 366 -9.80 -9.95 4.51
C ASN A 366 -9.11 -8.83 3.69
N PRO A 367 -9.10 -8.93 2.34
CA PRO A 367 -8.54 -7.91 1.46
C PRO A 367 -9.18 -6.55 1.69
N TYR A 368 -8.45 -5.49 1.33
CA TYR A 368 -8.99 -4.14 1.35
C TYR A 368 -10.22 -4.02 0.47
N LEU A 369 -11.25 -3.36 1.00
CA LEU A 369 -12.49 -3.04 0.30
C LEU A 369 -12.44 -1.62 -0.23
N LEU A 370 -12.89 -1.46 -1.48
CA LEU A 370 -12.87 -0.19 -2.20
C LEU A 370 -14.28 0.32 -2.40
N ASN A 371 -14.41 1.64 -2.47
CA ASN A 371 -15.58 2.29 -3.05
C ASN A 371 -15.14 3.48 -3.91
N TYR A 372 -16.01 3.84 -4.86
CA TYR A 372 -15.83 5.01 -5.73
C TYR A 372 -17.05 5.90 -5.65
#